data_AF-A0A382N2N6-F1
#
_entry.id   AF-A0A382N2N6-F1
#
_cell.length_a   1.000
_cell.length_b   1.000
_cell.length_c   1.000
_cell.angle_alpha   90.00
_cell.angle_beta   90.00
_cell.angle_gamma   90.00
#
_symmetry.space_group_name_H-M   'P 1'
#
loop_
_entity.id
_entity.type
_entity.pdbx_description
1 polymer ?
#
loop_
_entity_poly.entity_id
_entity_poly.type
_entity_poly.pdbx_seq_one_letter_code
_entity_poly.pdbx_strand_id
1 'polypeptide(L)'
;MKVIKIIIFILLALSVLIVVFINISPQFGSNPSSSQRKLYYTFPNYIDGKFKNAEETKLFTEEMTMSKFFKSDSDRVPKKDIVPIDIDLESFNNQDSGQIKISWLGHSAFIINFSGTIVLLDPMLGQYAAPVPLPSLKRYSSKVALSTSDIDTIGAVVLSHDHYDHLDYPTIKQIKGKVRIFIVPHGVGNHLRKWGVKEESIIELNWEQSKTVNGIEFVCLPARHFSGRGPLNRNSTL
;
A
#
# COMPACT_ATOMS: atom_id res chain seq x y z
N MET A 1 -0.88 -45.83 -12.80
CA MET A 1 -2.03 -45.05 -13.32
C MET A 1 -2.91 -44.40 -12.24
N LYS A 2 -3.32 -45.12 -11.17
CA LYS A 2 -4.16 -44.52 -10.10
C LYS A 2 -3.48 -43.35 -9.35
N VAL A 3 -2.20 -43.50 -8.99
CA VAL A 3 -1.42 -42.45 -8.30
C VAL A 3 -1.31 -41.18 -9.13
N ILE A 4 -1.04 -41.29 -10.44
CA ILE A 4 -0.97 -40.14 -11.35
C ILE A 4 -2.32 -39.40 -11.41
N LYS A 5 -3.44 -40.13 -11.49
CA LYS A 5 -4.78 -39.52 -11.48
C LYS A 5 -5.06 -38.77 -10.17
N ILE A 6 -4.62 -39.32 -9.03
CA ILE A 6 -4.75 -38.66 -7.72
C ILE A 6 -3.92 -37.38 -7.66
N ILE A 7 -2.67 -37.42 -8.12
CA ILE A 7 -1.80 -36.23 -8.16
C ILE A 7 -2.41 -35.13 -9.05
N ILE A 8 -2.89 -35.48 -10.24
CA ILE A 8 -3.55 -34.51 -11.14
C ILE A 8 -4.78 -33.91 -10.48
N PHE A 9 -5.61 -34.73 -9.82
CA PHE A 9 -6.79 -34.25 -9.11
C PHE A 9 -6.43 -33.28 -7.98
N ILE A 10 -5.41 -33.60 -7.18
CA ILE A 10 -4.93 -32.73 -6.10
C ILE A 10 -4.43 -31.39 -6.65
N LEU A 11 -3.64 -31.41 -7.73
CA LEU A 11 -3.13 -30.18 -8.36
C LEU A 11 -4.28 -29.32 -8.90
N LEU A 12 -5.25 -29.93 -9.58
CA LEU A 12 -6.42 -29.21 -10.09
C LEU A 12 -7.24 -28.59 -8.94
N ALA A 13 -7.50 -29.35 -7.89
CA ALA A 13 -8.22 -28.87 -6.71
C ALA A 13 -7.48 -27.69 -6.03
N LEU A 14 -6.15 -27.79 -5.92
CA LEU A 14 -5.32 -26.71 -5.39
C LEU A 14 -5.35 -25.46 -6.28
N SER A 15 -5.27 -25.62 -7.60
CA SER A 15 -5.39 -24.50 -8.54
C SER A 15 -6.74 -23.80 -8.42
N VAL A 16 -7.83 -24.55 -8.32
CA VAL A 16 -9.17 -23.99 -8.11
C VAL A 16 -9.23 -23.24 -6.78
N LEU A 17 -8.70 -23.81 -5.70
CA LEU A 17 -8.64 -23.16 -4.38
C LEU A 17 -7.88 -21.83 -4.44
N ILE A 18 -6.73 -21.80 -5.13
CA ILE A 18 -5.92 -20.59 -5.30
C ILE A 18 -6.70 -19.51 -6.06
N VAL A 19 -7.34 -19.88 -7.18
CA VAL A 19 -8.16 -18.93 -7.98
C VAL A 19 -9.31 -18.39 -7.14
N VAL A 20 -10.02 -19.24 -6.40
CA VAL A 20 -11.10 -18.82 -5.50
C VAL A 20 -10.57 -17.89 -4.42
N PHE A 21 -9.44 -18.22 -3.79
CA PHE A 21 -8.82 -17.39 -2.77
C PHE A 21 -8.46 -16.00 -3.30
N ILE A 22 -7.82 -15.90 -4.47
CA ILE A 22 -7.45 -14.62 -5.09
C ILE A 22 -8.68 -13.76 -5.38
N ASN A 23 -9.78 -14.37 -5.83
CA ASN A 23 -10.99 -13.62 -6.22
C ASN A 23 -11.86 -13.21 -5.01
N ILE A 24 -11.77 -13.92 -3.88
CA ILE A 24 -12.57 -13.65 -2.68
C ILE A 24 -11.82 -12.81 -1.66
N SER A 25 -10.50 -12.98 -1.55
CA SER A 25 -9.67 -12.31 -0.56
C SER A 25 -9.62 -10.79 -0.82
N PRO A 26 -10.16 -9.96 0.08
CA PRO A 26 -10.27 -8.52 -0.16
C PRO A 26 -8.89 -7.85 -0.27
N GLN A 27 -7.83 -8.42 0.28
CA GLN A 27 -6.47 -7.89 0.28
C GLN A 27 -5.93 -7.67 -1.14
N PHE A 28 -6.42 -8.39 -2.17
CA PHE A 28 -6.04 -8.16 -3.57
C PHE A 28 -6.70 -6.91 -4.18
N GLY A 29 -7.79 -6.41 -3.58
CA GLY A 29 -8.55 -5.25 -4.06
C GLY A 29 -9.12 -5.43 -5.47
N SER A 30 -8.96 -4.44 -6.36
CA SER A 30 -9.50 -4.49 -7.72
C SER A 30 -8.52 -3.94 -8.75
N ASN A 31 -8.50 -4.54 -9.94
CA ASN A 31 -7.78 -4.01 -11.09
C ASN A 31 -8.56 -2.84 -11.74
N PRO A 32 -7.89 -1.99 -12.56
CA PRO A 32 -8.56 -0.94 -13.31
C PRO A 32 -9.65 -1.47 -14.25
N SER A 33 -10.73 -0.72 -14.39
CA SER A 33 -11.83 -1.00 -15.32
C SER A 33 -11.45 -0.74 -16.78
N SER A 34 -12.29 -1.18 -17.71
CA SER A 34 -12.07 -0.91 -19.14
C SER A 34 -12.09 0.58 -19.49
N SER A 35 -12.90 1.40 -18.81
CA SER A 35 -12.93 2.86 -19.02
C SER A 35 -11.69 3.53 -18.45
N GLN A 36 -11.21 3.08 -17.28
CA GLN A 36 -9.97 3.58 -16.70
C GLN A 36 -8.77 3.23 -17.57
N ARG A 37 -8.68 2.01 -18.10
CA ARG A 37 -7.60 1.66 -19.04
C ARG A 37 -7.63 2.54 -20.29
N LYS A 38 -8.80 2.86 -20.83
CA LYS A 38 -8.94 3.81 -21.96
C LYS A 38 -8.39 5.19 -21.61
N LEU A 39 -8.67 5.70 -20.40
CA LEU A 39 -8.08 6.93 -19.91
C LEU A 39 -6.55 6.79 -19.77
N TYR A 40 -6.06 5.69 -19.19
CA TYR A 40 -4.63 5.52 -18.98
C TYR A 40 -3.84 5.49 -20.28
N TYR A 41 -4.40 4.94 -21.37
CA TYR A 41 -3.79 5.01 -22.70
C TYR A 41 -3.59 6.44 -23.26
N THR A 42 -4.19 7.48 -22.66
CA THR A 42 -3.89 8.87 -23.01
C THR A 42 -2.67 9.42 -22.26
N PHE A 43 -2.12 8.68 -21.29
CA PHE A 43 -0.96 9.10 -20.52
C PHE A 43 0.35 8.67 -21.17
N PRO A 44 1.38 9.55 -21.19
CA PRO A 44 2.66 9.25 -21.81
C PRO A 44 3.42 8.12 -21.11
N ASN A 45 3.18 7.92 -19.81
CA ASN A 45 3.83 6.90 -18.98
C ASN A 45 3.07 5.56 -18.93
N TYR A 46 1.96 5.40 -19.66
CA TYR A 46 1.20 4.15 -19.73
C TYR A 46 1.32 3.50 -21.11
N ILE A 47 2.21 2.50 -21.22
CA ILE A 47 2.65 1.92 -22.48
C ILE A 47 2.42 0.40 -22.42
N ASP A 48 1.83 -0.17 -23.48
CA ASP A 48 1.53 -1.61 -23.57
C ASP A 48 0.66 -2.15 -22.42
N GLY A 49 -0.27 -1.32 -21.93
CA GLY A 49 -1.19 -1.70 -20.84
C GLY A 49 -0.56 -1.68 -19.45
N LYS A 50 0.58 -0.99 -19.27
CA LYS A 50 1.29 -0.87 -17.99
C LYS A 50 1.85 0.52 -17.79
N PHE A 51 1.89 0.98 -16.54
CA PHE A 51 2.71 2.13 -16.17
C PHE A 51 4.20 1.77 -16.26
N LYS A 52 5.00 2.64 -16.89
CA LYS A 52 6.45 2.46 -17.08
C LYS A 52 7.21 3.60 -16.43
N ASN A 53 8.30 3.24 -15.75
CA ASN A 53 9.29 4.19 -15.24
C ASN A 53 9.94 4.95 -16.39
N ALA A 54 10.35 6.19 -16.12
CA ALA A 54 11.14 6.98 -17.07
C ALA A 54 12.48 6.30 -17.42
N GLU A 55 13.05 5.58 -16.46
CA GLU A 55 14.26 4.77 -16.64
C GLU A 55 13.97 3.28 -16.53
N GLU A 56 14.63 2.48 -17.37
CA GLU A 56 14.55 1.02 -17.28
C GLU A 56 14.98 0.54 -15.89
N THR A 57 14.16 -0.29 -15.27
CA THR A 57 14.38 -0.77 -13.90
C THR A 57 14.47 -2.29 -13.90
N LYS A 58 15.69 -2.81 -13.71
CA LYS A 58 15.92 -4.24 -13.53
C LYS A 58 15.47 -4.64 -12.12
N LEU A 59 14.64 -5.68 -12.02
CA LEU A 59 14.18 -6.22 -10.74
C LEU A 59 15.33 -6.80 -9.90
N PHE A 60 16.29 -7.42 -10.58
CA PHE A 60 17.46 -8.03 -9.96
C PHE A 60 18.71 -7.48 -10.63
N THR A 61 19.67 -7.12 -9.80
CA THR A 61 21.03 -6.80 -10.25
C THR A 61 21.84 -8.09 -10.34
N GLU A 62 22.98 -8.03 -11.03
CA GLU A 62 23.90 -9.18 -11.12
C GLU A 62 24.42 -9.60 -9.74
N GLU A 63 24.51 -8.66 -8.80
CA GLU A 63 24.94 -8.91 -7.42
C GLU A 63 23.87 -9.60 -6.57
N MET A 64 22.60 -9.23 -6.76
CA MET A 64 21.44 -9.70 -6.01
C MET A 64 20.58 -10.65 -6.84
N THR A 65 21.05 -11.89 -7.01
CA THR A 65 20.33 -12.94 -7.74
C THR A 65 19.08 -13.41 -7.00
N MET A 66 18.19 -14.09 -7.71
CA MET A 66 16.96 -14.64 -7.12
C MET A 66 17.20 -15.61 -5.96
N SER A 67 18.22 -16.47 -6.08
CA SER A 67 18.58 -17.41 -5.00
C SER A 67 19.08 -16.68 -3.76
N LYS A 68 19.86 -15.60 -3.91
CA LYS A 68 20.33 -14.77 -2.79
C LYS A 68 19.20 -13.97 -2.15
N PHE A 69 18.23 -13.52 -2.94
CA PHE A 69 17.07 -12.78 -2.44
C PHE A 69 16.24 -13.64 -1.47
N PHE A 70 15.96 -14.89 -1.84
CA PHE A 70 15.20 -15.83 -1.02
C PHE A 70 16.02 -16.57 0.05
N LYS A 71 17.35 -16.38 0.09
CA LYS A 71 18.19 -16.97 1.12
C LYS A 71 17.88 -16.31 2.47
N SER A 72 17.56 -17.12 3.46
CA SER A 72 17.41 -16.66 4.84
C SER A 72 18.74 -16.12 5.36
N ASP A 73 18.68 -15.00 6.06
CA ASP A 73 19.83 -14.27 6.58
C ASP A 73 19.48 -13.75 7.97
N SER A 74 20.23 -14.21 8.98
CA SER A 74 19.99 -13.86 10.39
C SER A 74 20.18 -12.38 10.67
N ASP A 75 20.96 -11.68 9.86
CA ASP A 75 21.19 -10.24 10.03
C ASP A 75 20.02 -9.38 9.51
N ARG A 76 19.02 -10.00 8.85
CA ARG A 76 17.77 -9.33 8.41
C ARG A 76 16.65 -9.37 9.45
N VAL A 77 16.92 -9.96 10.61
CA VAL A 77 15.97 -10.05 11.72
C VAL A 77 16.54 -9.31 12.93
N PRO A 78 15.78 -8.39 13.56
CA PRO A 78 16.22 -7.74 14.78
C PRO A 78 16.56 -8.75 15.88
N LYS A 79 17.70 -8.57 16.55
CA LYS A 79 18.13 -9.44 17.68
C LYS A 79 17.27 -9.26 18.95
N LYS A 80 16.51 -8.16 19.02
CA LYS A 80 15.63 -7.80 20.13
C LYS A 80 14.36 -7.19 19.56
N ASP A 81 13.28 -7.26 20.34
CA ASP A 81 12.02 -6.62 20.00
C ASP A 81 12.20 -5.11 19.82
N ILE A 82 11.59 -4.59 18.75
CA ILE A 82 11.53 -3.15 18.48
C ILE A 82 10.27 -2.61 19.15
N VAL A 83 10.42 -2.01 20.32
CA VAL A 83 9.33 -1.39 21.07
C VAL A 83 9.23 0.08 20.65
N PRO A 84 8.15 0.50 19.97
CA PRO A 84 7.97 1.90 19.62
C PRO A 84 7.64 2.74 20.85
N ILE A 85 8.02 4.02 20.79
CA ILE A 85 7.59 5.05 21.74
C ILE A 85 6.16 5.45 21.37
N ASP A 86 5.25 5.44 22.36
CA ASP A 86 3.86 5.82 22.11
C ASP A 86 3.75 7.32 21.80
N ILE A 87 2.90 7.65 20.83
CA ILE A 87 2.61 9.02 20.45
C ILE A 87 1.50 9.53 21.35
N ASP A 88 1.80 10.55 22.15
CA ASP A 88 0.79 11.35 22.83
C ASP A 88 0.07 12.23 21.80
N LEU A 89 -1.14 11.83 21.41
CA LEU A 89 -1.94 12.56 20.43
C LEU A 89 -2.34 13.96 20.90
N GLU A 90 -2.50 14.20 22.22
CA GLU A 90 -2.87 15.51 22.72
C GLU A 90 -1.74 16.52 22.44
N SER A 91 -0.53 16.18 22.86
CA SER A 91 0.67 16.95 22.54
C SER A 91 0.97 16.99 21.03
N PHE A 92 0.69 15.92 20.29
CA PHE A 92 0.88 15.89 18.84
C PHE A 92 -0.10 16.82 18.11
N ASN A 93 -1.33 16.94 18.60
CA ASN A 93 -2.37 17.82 18.04
C ASN A 93 -2.21 19.27 18.47
N ASN A 94 -1.73 19.51 19.69
CA ASN A 94 -1.50 20.85 20.22
C ASN A 94 -0.24 21.46 19.59
N GLN A 95 -0.40 22.38 18.65
CA GLN A 95 0.73 23.07 18.03
C GLN A 95 0.39 24.51 17.64
N ASP A 96 1.43 25.35 17.63
CA ASP A 96 1.32 26.71 17.13
C ASP A 96 1.11 26.73 15.62
N SER A 97 0.43 27.77 15.13
CA SER A 97 0.23 27.99 13.70
C SER A 97 1.59 28.05 12.97
N GLY A 98 1.76 27.22 11.94
CA GLY A 98 2.97 27.19 11.11
C GLY A 98 4.00 26.12 11.50
N GLN A 99 3.75 25.34 12.56
CA GLN A 99 4.58 24.17 12.87
C GLN A 99 4.13 22.91 12.13
N ILE A 100 5.10 22.04 11.84
CA ILE A 100 4.87 20.69 11.30
C ILE A 100 5.45 19.70 12.30
N LYS A 101 4.63 18.77 12.77
CA LYS A 101 5.07 17.62 13.58
C LYS A 101 5.03 16.36 12.73
N ILE A 102 6.06 15.54 12.83
CA ILE A 102 6.15 14.26 12.13
C ILE A 102 6.57 13.18 13.10
N SER A 103 5.96 12.00 12.99
CA SER A 103 6.38 10.80 13.71
C SER A 103 6.39 9.60 12.78
N TRP A 104 7.39 8.74 12.96
CA TRP A 104 7.56 7.51 12.20
C TRP A 104 6.83 6.36 12.90
N LEU A 105 6.00 5.65 12.14
CA LEU A 105 5.19 4.52 12.63
C LEU A 105 5.78 3.15 12.23
N GLY A 106 6.94 3.15 11.58
CA GLY A 106 7.65 1.97 11.09
C GLY A 106 7.50 1.78 9.57
N HIS A 107 8.51 1.20 8.94
CA HIS A 107 8.59 1.04 7.48
C HIS A 107 8.46 2.39 6.74
N SER A 108 7.54 2.52 5.79
CA SER A 108 7.18 3.77 5.10
C SER A 108 6.02 4.53 5.76
N ALA A 109 5.51 4.06 6.90
CA ALA A 109 4.36 4.68 7.56
C ALA A 109 4.76 5.90 8.40
N PHE A 110 4.12 7.04 8.16
CA PHE A 110 4.29 8.27 8.94
C PHE A 110 2.95 8.88 9.31
N ILE A 111 2.92 9.54 10.46
CA ILE A 111 1.88 10.51 10.82
C ILE A 111 2.50 11.91 10.83
N ILE A 112 1.83 12.84 10.16
CA ILE A 112 2.27 14.22 10.02
C ILE A 112 1.12 15.13 10.46
N ASN A 113 1.38 16.13 11.28
CA ASN A 113 0.44 17.18 11.60
C ASN A 113 0.88 18.49 10.94
N PHE A 114 0.13 18.93 9.92
CA PHE A 114 0.30 20.21 9.26
C PHE A 114 -0.66 21.23 9.85
N SER A 115 -0.20 22.06 10.79
CA SER A 115 -1.01 23.13 11.42
C SER A 115 -2.43 22.71 11.84
N GLY A 116 -2.61 21.49 12.36
CA GLY A 116 -3.86 20.93 12.86
C GLY A 116 -4.47 19.88 11.93
N THR A 117 -3.92 19.71 10.72
CA THR A 117 -4.35 18.71 9.76
C THR A 117 -3.48 17.45 9.85
N ILE A 118 -4.08 16.35 10.31
CA ILE A 118 -3.42 15.04 10.35
C ILE A 118 -3.37 14.42 8.94
N VAL A 119 -2.17 14.07 8.51
CA VAL A 119 -1.87 13.35 7.28
C VAL A 119 -1.19 12.04 7.63
N LEU A 120 -1.69 10.93 7.09
CA LEU A 120 -1.01 9.63 7.17
C LEU A 120 -0.38 9.33 5.81
N LEU A 121 0.91 8.97 5.81
CA LEU A 121 1.62 8.49 4.63
C LEU A 121 1.81 6.98 4.75
N ASP A 122 1.45 6.24 3.70
CA ASP A 122 1.59 4.77 3.59
C ASP A 122 1.27 4.04 4.91
N PRO A 123 0.05 4.16 5.46
CA PRO A 123 -0.27 3.67 6.79
C PRO A 123 -0.41 2.13 6.81
N MET A 124 0.70 1.42 6.64
CA MET A 124 0.82 0.01 6.95
C MET A 124 0.97 -0.12 8.45
N LEU A 125 -0.15 -0.31 9.17
CA LEU A 125 -0.18 -0.49 10.63
C LEU A 125 -0.60 -1.92 11.03
N GLY A 126 -0.93 -2.76 10.05
CA GLY A 126 -1.22 -4.17 10.23
C GLY A 126 -0.02 -4.99 10.72
N GLN A 127 -0.30 -6.24 11.09
CA GLN A 127 0.72 -7.19 11.53
C GLN A 127 1.49 -7.87 10.40
N TYR A 128 0.91 -7.96 9.20
CA TYR A 128 1.50 -8.71 8.08
C TYR A 128 1.44 -7.90 6.79
N ALA A 129 2.57 -7.74 6.11
CA ALA A 129 2.65 -7.13 4.78
C ALA A 129 2.30 -8.15 3.68
N ALA A 130 1.14 -8.82 3.81
CA ALA A 130 0.76 -9.93 2.94
C ALA A 130 -0.75 -10.20 2.95
N PRO A 131 -1.30 -10.83 1.89
CA PRO A 131 -2.71 -11.24 1.87
C PRO A 131 -3.01 -12.42 2.80
N VAL A 132 -1.98 -13.09 3.32
CA VAL A 132 -2.05 -14.20 4.28
C VAL A 132 -0.98 -14.02 5.37
N PRO A 133 -1.17 -14.52 6.60
CA PRO A 133 -0.26 -14.28 7.72
C PRO A 133 1.05 -15.09 7.61
N LEU A 134 1.93 -14.71 6.68
CA LEU A 134 3.24 -15.34 6.51
C LEU A 134 4.22 -14.87 7.60
N PRO A 135 4.85 -15.77 8.37
CA PRO A 135 5.79 -15.39 9.43
C PRO A 135 6.94 -14.50 8.95
N SER A 136 7.44 -14.72 7.73
CA SER A 136 8.53 -13.93 7.14
C SER A 136 8.14 -12.50 6.75
N LEU A 137 6.84 -12.19 6.70
CA LEU A 137 6.30 -10.87 6.39
C LEU A 137 5.55 -10.26 7.59
N LYS A 138 5.77 -10.83 8.78
CA LYS A 138 5.23 -10.31 10.03
C LYS A 138 6.06 -9.09 10.46
N ARG A 139 5.38 -8.04 10.92
CA ARG A 139 5.99 -6.91 11.61
C ARG A 139 6.80 -7.40 12.80
N TYR A 140 8.01 -6.86 12.97
CA TYR A 140 8.87 -7.18 14.12
C TYR A 140 8.44 -6.52 15.42
N SER A 141 7.94 -5.27 15.37
CA SER A 141 7.35 -4.60 16.53
C SER A 141 6.08 -5.29 16.99
N SER A 142 5.98 -5.51 18.31
CA SER A 142 4.81 -6.13 18.96
C SER A 142 3.59 -5.22 19.00
N LYS A 143 3.79 -3.90 18.90
CA LYS A 143 2.75 -2.88 18.81
C LYS A 143 3.12 -1.80 17.80
N VAL A 144 2.15 -0.96 17.46
CA VAL A 144 2.33 0.29 16.71
C VAL A 144 2.35 1.46 17.71
N ALA A 145 3.08 2.53 17.39
CA ALA A 145 3.23 3.72 18.23
C ALA A 145 1.91 4.48 18.52
N LEU A 146 0.83 4.11 17.85
CA LEU A 146 -0.44 4.80 17.87
C LEU A 146 -1.58 3.82 17.57
N SER A 147 -2.70 3.96 18.28
CA SER A 147 -3.95 3.32 17.87
C SER A 147 -4.76 4.25 16.97
N THR A 148 -5.20 3.74 15.82
CA THR A 148 -6.07 4.50 14.93
C THR A 148 -7.48 4.71 15.48
N SER A 149 -7.84 4.02 16.58
CA SER A 149 -9.05 4.34 17.36
C SER A 149 -8.99 5.75 17.94
N ASP A 150 -7.80 6.22 18.30
CA ASP A 150 -7.60 7.42 19.12
C ASP A 150 -7.54 8.69 18.25
N ILE A 151 -7.42 8.53 16.93
CA ILE A 151 -7.53 9.64 15.97
C ILE A 151 -9.00 9.83 15.61
N ASP A 152 -9.59 10.99 15.90
CA ASP A 152 -10.99 11.27 15.53
C ASP A 152 -11.16 11.56 14.04
N THR A 153 -10.28 12.40 13.48
CA THR A 153 -10.33 12.84 12.08
C THR A 153 -8.95 12.79 11.45
N ILE A 154 -8.88 12.24 10.23
CA ILE A 154 -7.68 12.23 9.39
C ILE A 154 -7.96 13.16 8.21
N GLY A 155 -7.17 14.22 8.07
CA GLY A 155 -7.30 15.19 6.99
C GLY A 155 -6.99 14.57 5.63
N ALA A 156 -5.89 13.82 5.54
CA ALA A 156 -5.56 13.08 4.32
C ALA A 156 -4.85 11.75 4.62
N VAL A 157 -5.06 10.78 3.74
CA VAL A 157 -4.18 9.61 3.60
C VAL A 157 -3.51 9.69 2.25
N VAL A 158 -2.18 9.62 2.23
CA VAL A 158 -1.36 9.61 1.01
C VAL A 158 -0.79 8.22 0.84
N LEU A 159 -0.96 7.64 -0.34
CA LEU A 159 -0.40 6.33 -0.69
C LEU A 159 0.59 6.49 -1.83
N SER A 160 1.77 5.88 -1.72
CA SER A 160 2.80 5.94 -2.76
C SER A 160 2.57 4.93 -3.88
N HIS A 161 2.09 3.73 -3.56
CA HIS A 161 1.75 2.64 -4.50
C HIS A 161 0.95 1.54 -3.79
N ASP A 162 0.60 0.46 -4.51
CA ASP A 162 -0.30 -0.60 -4.04
C ASP A 162 0.39 -1.83 -3.42
N HIS A 163 1.67 -1.79 -3.03
CA HIS A 163 2.26 -2.95 -2.35
C HIS A 163 1.68 -3.15 -0.94
N TYR A 164 1.75 -4.38 -0.43
CA TYR A 164 1.15 -4.76 0.85
C TYR A 164 1.81 -4.10 2.06
N ASP A 165 3.08 -3.70 1.93
CA ASP A 165 3.85 -2.99 2.94
C ASP A 165 3.61 -1.47 2.94
N HIS A 166 2.80 -0.94 2.01
CA HIS A 166 2.43 0.47 1.91
C HIS A 166 0.90 0.69 2.02
N LEU A 167 0.13 -0.14 1.31
CA LEU A 167 -1.33 -0.07 1.28
C LEU A 167 -1.94 -1.28 2.01
N ASP A 168 -2.21 -1.11 3.30
CA ASP A 168 -2.70 -2.16 4.19
C ASP A 168 -4.23 -2.22 4.30
N TYR A 169 -4.85 -3.31 3.83
CA TYR A 169 -6.30 -3.49 3.86
C TYR A 169 -6.91 -3.36 5.27
N PRO A 170 -6.41 -4.06 6.31
CA PRO A 170 -6.90 -3.89 7.69
C PRO A 170 -6.90 -2.43 8.16
N THR A 171 -5.80 -1.71 7.92
CA THR A 171 -5.69 -0.30 8.32
C THR A 171 -6.72 0.56 7.58
N ILE A 172 -6.81 0.45 6.25
CA ILE A 172 -7.79 1.23 5.47
C ILE A 172 -9.22 0.94 5.92
N LYS A 173 -9.56 -0.34 6.16
CA LYS A 173 -10.89 -0.72 6.65
C LYS A 173 -11.24 -0.06 7.98
N GLN A 174 -10.27 0.07 8.88
CA GLN A 174 -10.43 0.69 10.19
C GLN A 174 -10.58 2.21 10.09
N ILE A 175 -9.80 2.87 9.23
CA ILE A 175 -9.72 4.35 9.20
C ILE A 175 -10.65 5.01 8.18
N LYS A 176 -11.16 4.30 7.17
CA LYS A 176 -11.86 4.93 6.03
C LYS A 176 -13.02 5.86 6.40
N GLY A 177 -13.70 5.63 7.53
CA GLY A 177 -14.79 6.49 8.00
C GLY A 177 -14.32 7.80 8.65
N LYS A 178 -13.02 7.90 8.99
CA LYS A 178 -12.37 9.03 9.65
C LYS A 178 -11.56 9.89 8.68
N VAL A 179 -11.28 9.38 7.49
CA VAL A 179 -10.44 10.02 6.47
C VAL A 179 -11.30 10.94 5.61
N ARG A 180 -10.92 12.22 5.50
CA ARG A 180 -11.59 13.17 4.61
C ARG A 180 -11.26 12.93 3.14
N ILE A 181 -9.97 12.75 2.83
CA ILE A 181 -9.50 12.51 1.47
C ILE A 181 -8.37 11.48 1.42
N PHE A 182 -8.39 10.63 0.40
CA PHE A 182 -7.28 9.80 -0.02
C PHE A 182 -6.64 10.43 -1.26
N ILE A 183 -5.33 10.68 -1.22
CA ILE A 183 -4.56 11.14 -2.37
C ILE A 183 -3.65 9.99 -2.81
N VAL A 184 -3.84 9.51 -4.03
CA VAL A 184 -3.18 8.28 -4.51
C VAL A 184 -2.78 8.38 -5.98
N PRO A 185 -1.81 7.57 -6.45
CA PRO A 185 -1.55 7.39 -7.88
C PRO A 185 -2.72 6.73 -8.59
N HIS A 186 -2.86 6.98 -9.89
CA HIS A 186 -3.87 6.32 -10.71
C HIS A 186 -3.82 4.79 -10.61
N GLY A 187 -4.98 4.18 -10.42
CA GLY A 187 -5.15 2.73 -10.33
C GLY A 187 -5.26 2.27 -8.88
N VAL A 188 -4.56 2.92 -7.95
CA VAL A 188 -4.59 2.59 -6.51
C VAL A 188 -6.00 2.81 -5.93
N GLY A 189 -6.73 3.83 -6.42
CA GLY A 189 -8.09 4.12 -6.00
C GLY A 189 -9.07 2.96 -6.20
N ASN A 190 -8.78 2.03 -7.12
CA ASN A 190 -9.60 0.85 -7.34
C ASN A 190 -9.67 -0.09 -6.13
N HIS A 191 -8.56 -0.25 -5.42
CA HIS A 191 -8.54 -1.03 -4.18
C HIS A 191 -9.37 -0.32 -3.11
N LEU A 192 -9.22 1.00 -2.96
CA LEU A 192 -9.97 1.80 -1.99
C LEU A 192 -11.49 1.72 -2.23
N ARG A 193 -11.94 1.90 -3.47
CA ARG A 193 -13.35 1.75 -3.88
C ARG A 193 -13.87 0.35 -3.56
N LYS A 194 -13.11 -0.69 -3.90
CA LYS A 194 -13.45 -2.10 -3.59
C LYS A 194 -13.59 -2.34 -2.09
N TRP A 195 -12.83 -1.62 -1.27
CA TRP A 195 -12.87 -1.69 0.20
C TRP A 195 -13.94 -0.77 0.81
N GLY A 196 -14.72 -0.08 -0.02
CA GLY A 196 -15.84 0.75 0.37
C GLY A 196 -15.42 2.12 0.91
N VAL A 197 -14.33 2.69 0.39
CA VAL A 197 -14.06 4.12 0.44
C VAL A 197 -14.97 4.80 -0.60
N LYS A 198 -15.56 5.94 -0.24
CA LYS A 198 -16.47 6.67 -1.13
C LYS A 198 -15.70 7.35 -2.26
N GLU A 199 -16.32 7.46 -3.44
CA GLU A 199 -15.68 8.03 -4.63
C GLU A 199 -15.21 9.47 -4.41
N GLU A 200 -16.06 10.28 -3.79
CA GLU A 200 -15.79 11.68 -3.50
C GLU A 200 -14.63 11.91 -2.52
N SER A 201 -14.20 10.86 -1.81
CA SER A 201 -13.07 10.88 -0.89
C SER A 201 -11.78 10.39 -1.54
N ILE A 202 -11.74 10.14 -2.85
CA ILE A 202 -10.55 9.63 -3.55
C ILE A 202 -10.12 10.62 -4.63
N ILE A 203 -8.85 11.00 -4.60
CA ILE A 203 -8.21 11.79 -5.66
C ILE A 203 -7.06 10.95 -6.21
N GLU A 204 -7.18 10.60 -7.49
CA GLU A 204 -6.14 9.89 -8.23
C GLU A 204 -5.34 10.88 -9.08
N LEU A 205 -4.02 10.84 -8.98
CA LEU A 205 -3.09 11.70 -9.71
C LEU A 205 -2.16 10.85 -10.58
N ASN A 206 -1.78 11.39 -11.74
CA ASN A 206 -0.61 10.96 -12.50
C ASN A 206 0.62 11.79 -12.10
N TRP A 207 1.81 11.37 -12.53
CA TRP A 207 3.02 12.16 -12.35
C TRP A 207 2.87 13.59 -12.90
N GLU A 208 3.47 14.54 -12.19
CA GLU A 208 3.41 15.98 -12.41
C GLU A 208 2.02 16.61 -12.22
N GLN A 209 1.00 15.84 -11.81
CA GLN A 209 -0.29 16.39 -11.42
C GLN A 209 -0.29 16.76 -9.95
N SER A 210 -1.03 17.82 -9.62
CA SER A 210 -1.22 18.26 -8.25
C SER A 210 -2.69 18.49 -7.89
N LYS A 211 -2.95 18.53 -6.58
CA LYS A 211 -4.23 18.90 -6.02
C LYS A 211 -4.04 19.60 -4.68
N THR A 212 -4.69 20.76 -4.52
CA THR A 212 -4.77 21.45 -3.23
C THR A 212 -6.03 21.03 -2.48
N VAL A 213 -5.87 20.61 -1.22
CA VAL A 213 -6.96 20.29 -0.30
C VAL A 213 -6.68 20.97 1.05
N ASN A 214 -7.62 21.78 1.54
CA ASN A 214 -7.50 22.50 2.81
C ASN A 214 -6.18 23.30 2.97
N GLY A 215 -5.70 23.92 1.89
CA GLY A 215 -4.47 24.70 1.90
C GLY A 215 -3.17 23.90 1.79
N ILE A 216 -3.24 22.57 1.70
CA ILE A 216 -2.09 21.69 1.46
C ILE A 216 -2.10 21.26 0.00
N GLU A 217 -1.01 21.54 -0.73
CA GLU A 217 -0.83 21.04 -2.09
C GLU A 217 -0.14 19.67 -2.06
N PHE A 218 -0.77 18.70 -2.73
CA PHE A 218 -0.21 17.38 -2.96
C PHE A 218 0.21 17.27 -4.42
N VAL A 219 1.49 16.97 -4.66
CA VAL A 219 2.06 16.81 -6.01
C VAL A 219 2.52 15.36 -6.17
N CYS A 220 2.03 14.67 -7.20
CA CYS A 220 2.46 13.32 -7.51
C CYS A 220 3.71 13.38 -8.39
N LEU A 221 4.87 13.01 -7.85
CA LEU A 221 6.14 13.04 -8.58
C LEU A 221 6.52 11.65 -9.11
N PRO A 222 7.34 11.58 -10.18
CA PRO A 222 7.87 10.33 -10.69
C PRO A 222 8.62 9.52 -9.63
N ALA A 223 8.42 8.22 -9.64
CA ALA A 223 9.17 7.26 -8.84
C ALA A 223 9.73 6.16 -9.73
N ARG A 224 10.83 5.53 -9.29
CA ARG A 224 11.42 4.38 -9.96
C ARG A 224 11.11 3.11 -9.18
N HIS A 225 9.94 2.54 -9.40
CA HIS A 225 9.48 1.33 -8.68
C HIS A 225 8.56 0.46 -9.54
N PHE A 226 7.96 -0.57 -8.98
CA PHE A 226 6.87 -1.31 -9.61
C PHE A 226 5.64 -1.33 -8.70
N SER A 227 4.50 -1.66 -9.29
CA SER A 227 3.24 -1.84 -8.57
C SER A 227 2.63 -3.21 -8.90
N GLY A 228 1.59 -3.58 -8.17
CA GLY A 228 0.82 -4.80 -8.34
C GLY A 228 0.84 -5.66 -7.09
N ARG A 229 -0.35 -6.05 -6.65
CA ARG A 229 -0.58 -6.97 -5.52
C ARG A 229 -1.20 -8.31 -5.88
N GLY A 230 -1.67 -8.48 -7.11
CA GLY A 230 -2.32 -9.70 -7.60
C GLY A 230 -1.47 -10.46 -8.62
N PRO A 231 -1.86 -11.70 -8.96
CA PRO A 231 -1.25 -12.36 -10.09
C PRO A 231 -1.56 -11.57 -11.37
N LEU A 232 -0.55 -11.41 -12.24
CA LEU A 232 -0.68 -10.81 -13.58
C LEU A 232 -1.10 -9.34 -13.62
N ASN A 233 -1.09 -8.61 -12.48
CA ASN A 233 -1.46 -7.19 -12.45
C ASN A 233 -0.28 -6.23 -12.21
N ARG A 234 0.95 -6.73 -12.41
CA ARG A 234 2.16 -5.92 -12.26
C ARG A 234 2.10 -4.69 -13.15
N ASN A 235 2.35 -3.52 -12.56
CA ASN A 235 2.30 -2.20 -13.19
C ASN A 235 0.92 -1.82 -13.78
N SER A 236 -0.16 -2.42 -13.27
CA SER A 236 -1.53 -2.03 -13.65
C SER A 236 -2.00 -0.76 -12.95
N THR A 237 -1.37 -0.37 -11.84
CA THR A 237 -1.47 0.96 -11.23
C THR A 237 -0.17 1.71 -11.45
N LEU A 238 -0.22 3.04 -11.34
CA LEU A 238 0.97 3.86 -11.20
C LEU A 238 1.63 3.57 -9.85
#